data_AF-Q027B9-F1
#
_entry.id   AF-Q027B9-F1
#
_cell.length_a   1.000
_cell.length_b   1.000
_cell.length_c   1.000
_cell.angle_alpha   90.00
_cell.angle_beta   90.00
_cell.angle_gamma   90.00
#
_symmetry.space_group_name_H-M   'P 1'
#
loop_
_entity.id
_entity.type
_entity.pdbx_description
1 polymer ?
#
loop_
_entity_poly.entity_id
_entity_poly.type
_entity_poly.pdbx_seq_one_letter_code
_entity_poly.pdbx_strand_id
1 'polypeptide(L)' 'MKSRLRVTQSFSAQHSASRARGNFAVGDLLVLQEGTEDSGQLRFVRVNGLRPNLGREPHYLLESDELQQKTEKV' A
#
# COMPACT_ATOMS: atom_id res chain seq x y z
N MET A 1 -13.62 -8.03 -4.48
CA MET A 1 -13.48 -6.74 -5.18
C MET A 1 -12.24 -6.05 -4.65
N LYS A 2 -11.26 -5.72 -5.50
CA LYS A 2 -10.06 -4.97 -5.08
C LYS A 2 -10.48 -3.60 -4.51
N SER A 3 -10.26 -3.39 -3.21
CA SER A 3 -10.55 -2.11 -2.55
C SER A 3 -9.51 -1.07 -2.94
N ARG A 4 -9.97 0.04 -3.55
CA ARG A 4 -9.13 1.19 -3.86
C ARG A 4 -9.14 2.15 -2.68
N LEU A 5 -7.95 2.65 -2.35
CA LEU A 5 -7.73 3.59 -1.27
C LEU A 5 -7.00 4.81 -1.80
N ARG A 6 -7.28 5.97 -1.21
CA ARG A 6 -6.52 7.19 -1.43
C ARG A 6 -5.84 7.60 -0.14
N VAL A 7 -4.57 7.97 -0.25
CA VAL A 7 -3.77 8.44 0.89
C VAL A 7 -4.22 9.84 1.29
N THR A 8 -4.59 10.00 2.56
CA THR A 8 -5.00 11.28 3.18
C THR A 8 -3.89 11.88 4.03
N GLN A 9 -2.95 11.04 4.52
CA GLN A 9 -1.77 11.47 5.29
C GLN A 9 -0.53 10.75 4.78
N SER A 10 0.59 11.45 4.60
CA SER A 10 1.84 10.84 4.16
C SER A 10 2.38 9.80 5.16
N PHE A 11 2.98 8.73 4.64
CA PHE A 11 3.59 7.67 5.45
C PHE A 11 4.66 6.88 4.70
N SER A 12 5.35 6.00 5.42
CA SER A 12 6.27 5.03 4.84
C SER A 12 5.79 3.61 5.17
N ALA A 13 5.84 2.70 4.21
CA ALA A 13 5.50 1.30 4.43
C ALA A 13 6.64 0.37 4.03
N GLN A 14 6.73 -0.78 4.68
CA GLN A 14 7.76 -1.77 4.42
C GLN A 14 7.43 -2.54 3.14
N HIS A 15 8.42 -2.77 2.30
CA HIS A 15 8.27 -3.62 1.13
C HIS A 15 8.15 -5.09 1.57
N SER A 16 7.21 -5.86 1.02
CA SER A 16 6.96 -7.22 1.52
C SER A 16 8.12 -8.19 1.27
N ALA A 17 8.93 -7.94 0.23
CA ALA A 17 10.02 -8.83 -0.20
C ALA A 17 11.41 -8.37 0.27
N SER A 18 11.52 -7.26 1.00
CA SER A 18 12.82 -6.69 1.39
C SER A 18 12.68 -5.75 2.59
N ARG A 19 13.79 -5.39 3.24
CA ARG A 19 13.79 -4.38 4.31
C ARG A 19 13.63 -2.94 3.81
N ALA A 20 13.56 -2.71 2.50
CA ALA A 20 13.33 -1.39 1.92
C ALA A 20 11.96 -0.82 2.33
N ARG A 21 11.86 0.51 2.37
CA ARG A 21 10.61 1.24 2.63
C ARG A 21 10.20 2.06 1.41
N GLY A 22 8.91 2.07 1.12
CA GLY A 22 8.31 2.99 0.15
C GLY A 22 7.68 4.19 0.86
N ASN A 23 7.79 5.37 0.26
CA ASN A 23 7.14 6.58 0.75
C ASN A 23 5.87 6.86 -0.05
N PHE A 24 4.82 7.24 0.66
CA PHE A 24 3.49 7.52 0.15
C PHE A 24 3.08 8.92 0.55
N ALA A 25 2.64 9.70 -0.43
CA ALA A 25 2.22 11.08 -0.28
C ALA A 25 0.69 11.19 -0.35
N VAL A 26 0.16 12.27 0.21
CA VAL A 26 -1.26 12.61 0.08
C VAL A 26 -1.69 12.62 -1.38
N GLY A 27 -2.81 11.95 -1.68
CA GLY A 27 -3.33 11.79 -3.04
C GLY A 27 -2.82 10.56 -3.78
N ASP A 28 -1.83 9.82 -3.25
CA ASP A 28 -1.45 8.52 -3.81
C ASP A 28 -2.64 7.55 -3.77
N LEU A 29 -2.77 6.76 -4.84
CA LEU A 29 -3.77 5.71 -4.95
C LEU A 29 -3.15 4.36 -4.66
N LEU A 30 -3.81 3.59 -3.80
CA LEU A 30 -3.41 2.26 -3.39
C LEU A 30 -4.50 1.25 -3.73
N VAL A 31 -4.10 0.00 -3.91
CA VAL A 31 -5.02 -1.13 -4.06
C VAL A 31 -4.68 -2.19 -3.02
N LEU A 32 -5.65 -2.53 -2.19
CA LEU A 32 -5.54 -3.64 -1.25
C LEU A 32 -5.52 -4.98 -2.03
N GLN A 33 -4.67 -5.89 -1.58
CA GLN A 33 -4.63 -7.26 -2.08
C GLN A 33 -5.46 -8.16 -1.16
N GLU A 34 -6.38 -8.94 -1.74
CA GLU A 34 -7.20 -9.90 -0.98
C GLU A 34 -6.33 -11.08 -0.51
N GLY A 35 -6.53 -11.54 0.73
CA GLY A 35 -6.00 -12.83 1.21
C GLY A 35 -4.69 -12.77 2.00
N THR A 36 -4.36 -11.68 2.69
CA THR A 36 -3.21 -11.65 3.62
C THR A 36 -3.55 -10.83 4.85
N GLU A 37 -4.29 -11.43 5.80
CA GLU A 37 -4.66 -10.79 7.09
C GLU A 37 -4.13 -11.56 8.31
N ASP A 38 -3.29 -12.58 8.13
CA ASP A 38 -2.87 -13.49 9.21
C ASP A 38 -2.04 -12.81 10.32
N SER A 39 -1.61 -11.56 10.13
CA SER A 39 -0.75 -10.83 11.08
C SER A 39 -1.23 -9.43 11.46
N GLY A 40 -2.48 -9.06 11.16
CA GLY A 40 -2.99 -7.69 11.40
C GLY A 40 -2.45 -6.62 10.44
N GLN A 41 -1.54 -7.01 9.54
CA GLN A 41 -1.00 -6.17 8.48
C GLN A 41 -1.75 -6.37 7.19
N LEU A 42 -1.99 -5.28 6.47
CA LEU A 42 -2.57 -5.28 5.14
C LEU A 42 -1.51 -5.16 4.07
N ARG A 43 -1.71 -5.92 2.99
CA ARG A 43 -0.86 -5.89 1.81
C ARG A 43 -1.49 -5.04 0.71
N PHE A 44 -0.70 -4.14 0.13
CA PHE A 44 -1.18 -3.24 -0.92
C PHE A 44 -0.11 -2.90 -1.94
N VAL A 45 -0.55 -2.36 -3.08
CA VAL A 45 0.31 -1.84 -4.15
C VAL A 45 0.01 -0.37 -4.41
N ARG A 46 1.02 0.39 -4.83
CA ARG A 46 0.86 1.77 -5.31
C ARG A 46 0.39 1.75 -6.76
N VAL A 47 -0.71 2.42 -7.06
CA VAL A 47 -1.24 2.55 -8.44
C VAL A 47 -0.52 3.68 -9.16
N ASN A 48 -0.45 4.85 -8.53
CA ASN A 48 0.15 6.04 -9.12
C ASN A 48 1.67 5.99 -8.94
N GLY A 49 2.40 5.57 -9.98
CA GLY A 49 3.86 5.48 -9.93
C GLY A 49 4.42 4.08 -10.22
N LEU A 50 3.59 3.14 -10.70
CA LEU A 50 4.08 1.91 -11.33
C LEU A 50 5.05 2.30 -12.46
N ARG A 51 6.35 2.14 -12.22
CA ARG A 51 7.35 2.33 -13.26
C ARG A 51 7.26 1.13 -14.20
N PRO A 52 6.95 1.34 -15.50
CA PRO A 52 6.77 0.23 -16.46
C PRO A 52 7.99 -0.70 -16.60
N ASN A 53 9.18 -0.27 -16.17
CA ASN A 53 10.45 -0.89 -16.57
C ASN A 53 11.12 -1.81 -15.53
N LEU A 54 10.45 -2.19 -14.42
CA LEU A 54 11.06 -3.07 -13.39
C LEU A 54 10.37 -4.44 -13.23
N GLY A 55 9.38 -4.77 -14.06
CA GLY A 55 8.83 -6.13 -14.19
C GLY A 55 8.12 -6.71 -12.96
N ARG A 56 8.03 -5.99 -11.84
CA ARG A 56 7.31 -6.41 -10.62
C ARG A 56 6.63 -5.22 -9.96
N GLU A 57 5.33 -5.37 -9.68
CA GLU A 57 4.61 -4.45 -8.82
C GLU A 57 5.13 -4.60 -7.38
N PRO A 58 5.71 -3.54 -6.77
CA PRO A 58 6.19 -3.61 -5.41
C PRO A 58 4.98 -3.71 -4.46
N HIS A 59 5.01 -4.72 -3.60
CA HIS A 59 3.99 -4.92 -2.59
C HIS A 59 4.49 -4.34 -1.27
N TYR A 60 3.60 -3.69 -0.54
CA TYR A 60 3.90 -3.07 0.74
C TYR A 60 3.01 -3.63 1.85
N LEU A 61 3.53 -3.60 3.06
CA LEU A 61 2.86 -4.03 4.28
C LEU A 61 2.78 -2.85 5.25
N LEU A 62 1.62 -2.69 5.87
CA LEU A 62 1.37 -1.74 6.96
C LEU A 62 0.31 -2.31 7.89
N GLU A 63 0.32 -1.95 9.16
CA GLU A 63 -0.73 -2.33 10.10
C GLU A 63 -2.11 -1.86 9.59
N SER A 64 -3.13 -2.70 9.75
CA SER A 64 -4.49 -2.43 9.25
C SER A 64 -5.05 -1.12 9.80
N ASP A 65 -4.96 -0.93 11.12
CA ASP A 65 -5.42 0.28 11.80
C ASP A 65 -4.66 1.52 11.32
N GLU A 66 -3.35 1.41 11.12
CA GLU A 66 -2.52 2.51 10.63
C GLU A 66 -2.89 2.87 9.18
N LEU A 67 -3.09 1.87 8.32
CA LEU A 67 -3.49 2.08 6.94
C LEU A 67 -4.88 2.71 6.85
N GLN A 68 -5.83 2.26 7.68
CA GLN A 68 -7.18 2.80 7.73
C GLN A 68 -7.24 4.25 8.24
N GLN A 69 -6.35 4.64 9.16
CA GLN A 69 -6.26 6.03 9.63
C GLN A 69 -5.67 6.99 8.57
N LYS A 70 -4.79 6.48 7.70
CA LYS A 70 -4.03 7.29 6.72
C LYS A 70 -4.63 7.27 5.32
N THR A 71 -5.73 6.55 5.12
CA THR A 71 -6.36 6.38 3.81
C THR A 71 -7.89 6.45 3.88
N GLU A 72 -8.51 6.76 2.75
CA GLU A 72 -9.96 6.71 2.57
C GLU A 72 -10.32 5.79 1.39
N LYS A 73 -11.49 5.15 1.44
CA LYS A 73 -11.99 4.33 0.33
C LYS A 73 -12.43 5.21 -0.84
N VAL A 74 -12.12 4.77 -2.07
CA VAL A 74 -12.47 5.43 -3.33
C VAL A 74 -13.20 4.48 -4.27
#